data_AF-A0A354DEG4-F1
#
_entry.id   AF-A0A354DEG4-F1
#
_cell.length_a   1.000
_cell.length_b   1.000
_cell.length_c   1.000
_cell.angle_alpha   90.00
_cell.angle_beta   90.00
_cell.angle_gamma   90.00
#
_symmetry.space_group_name_H-M   'P 1'
#
loop_
_entity.id
_entity.type
_entity.pdbx_description
1 polymer ?
#
loop_
_entity_poly.entity_id
_entity_poly.type
_entity_poly.pdbx_seq_one_letter_code
_entity_poly.pdbx_strand_id
1 'polypeptide(L)'
;MASKVSAILISVILSGALVGGGVYFYSKTEIDELTRAKESLQQELNQLKKGTPPPVVKPVNHVAVRGEEVLAAFKNGDYSKLSTYIHPDKGVLFSPYSHVDPTKDKSFTPSQIKEMSGNTRVYEWGSYDGSG
;
A
#
# COMPACT_ATOMS: atom_id res chain seq x y z
N MET A 1 -2.54 -29.34 -21.07
CA MET A 1 -4.00 -29.26 -20.87
C MET A 1 -4.39 -27.81 -20.70
N ALA A 2 -4.88 -27.17 -21.76
CA ALA A 2 -5.62 -25.89 -21.76
C ALA A 2 -6.09 -25.50 -23.19
N SER A 3 -5.83 -26.31 -24.23
CA SER A 3 -6.20 -25.96 -25.62
C SER A 3 -7.56 -26.54 -26.08
N LYS A 4 -8.45 -26.91 -25.16
CA LYS A 4 -9.77 -27.47 -25.53
C LYS A 4 -10.89 -26.43 -25.60
N VAL A 5 -10.64 -25.17 -25.22
CA VAL A 5 -11.66 -24.11 -25.27
C VAL A 5 -11.68 -23.39 -26.64
N SER A 6 -10.59 -23.47 -27.42
CA SER A 6 -10.46 -22.74 -28.70
C SER A 6 -11.12 -23.43 -29.90
N ALA A 7 -11.69 -24.63 -29.72
CA ALA A 7 -12.27 -25.42 -30.82
C ALA A 7 -13.81 -25.35 -30.89
N ILE A 8 -14.48 -24.75 -29.90
CA ILE A 8 -15.96 -24.74 -29.81
C ILE A 8 -16.58 -23.45 -30.37
N LEU A 9 -15.80 -22.41 -30.66
CA LEU A 9 -16.33 -21.14 -31.19
C LEU A 9 -16.43 -21.05 -32.73
N ILE A 10 -16.09 -22.11 -33.47
CA ILE A 10 -16.12 -22.09 -34.95
C ILE A 10 -17.24 -22.98 -35.55
N SER A 11 -17.91 -23.83 -34.76
CA SER A 11 -18.83 -24.84 -35.31
C SER A 11 -20.30 -24.41 -35.49
N VAL A 12 -20.64 -23.11 -35.42
CA VAL A 12 -22.02 -22.65 -35.74
C VAL A 12 -22.12 -21.97 -37.12
N ILE A 13 -21.02 -21.92 -37.89
CA ILE A 13 -21.06 -21.46 -39.29
C ILE A 13 -21.19 -22.68 -40.23
N LEU A 14 -22.24 -23.48 -40.07
CA LEU A 14 -22.57 -24.51 -41.07
C LEU A 14 -24.06 -24.84 -41.15
N SER A 15 -24.91 -23.82 -41.22
CA SER A 15 -26.28 -23.96 -41.74
C SER A 15 -26.92 -22.59 -41.86
N GLY A 16 -26.97 -22.02 -43.06
CA GLY A 16 -27.67 -20.76 -43.26
C GLY A 16 -27.27 -19.92 -44.47
N ALA A 17 -26.66 -20.48 -45.50
CA ALA A 17 -26.71 -19.84 -46.82
C ALA A 17 -28.10 -20.10 -47.41
N LEU A 18 -29.13 -19.28 -47.11
CA LEU A 18 -30.24 -19.08 -48.07
C LEU A 18 -31.26 -17.95 -47.86
N VAL A 19 -31.19 -17.02 -46.88
CA VAL A 19 -32.19 -15.93 -46.84
C VAL A 19 -31.53 -14.58 -46.62
N GLY A 20 -31.58 -13.77 -47.68
CA GLY A 20 -30.94 -12.46 -47.79
C GLY A 20 -31.49 -11.40 -46.83
N GLY A 21 -30.61 -10.44 -46.53
CA GLY A 21 -30.97 -9.06 -46.24
C GLY A 21 -31.31 -8.71 -44.79
N GLY A 22 -32.05 -9.53 -44.04
CA GLY A 22 -32.66 -9.08 -42.78
C GLY A 22 -31.78 -9.18 -41.52
N VAL A 23 -31.13 -10.33 -41.31
CA VAL A 23 -30.42 -10.63 -40.04
C VAL A 23 -29.04 -9.95 -39.98
N TYR A 24 -28.44 -9.68 -41.14
CA TYR A 24 -27.13 -9.01 -41.25
C TYR A 24 -27.15 -7.53 -40.88
N PHE A 25 -28.32 -6.89 -40.93
CA PHE A 25 -28.46 -5.47 -40.66
C PHE A 25 -28.60 -5.16 -39.16
N TYR A 26 -29.19 -6.06 -38.38
CA TYR A 26 -29.47 -5.78 -36.96
C TYR A 26 -28.22 -5.90 -36.05
N SER A 27 -27.19 -6.64 -36.45
CA SER A 27 -25.95 -6.76 -35.66
C SER A 27 -24.88 -5.72 -35.99
N LYS A 28 -25.01 -5.00 -37.11
CA LYS A 28 -23.94 -4.13 -37.62
C LYS A 28 -23.74 -2.89 -36.75
N THR A 29 -24.82 -2.31 -36.25
CA THR A 29 -24.78 -1.13 -35.38
C THR A 29 -24.12 -1.44 -34.04
N GLU A 30 -24.48 -2.56 -33.40
CA GLU A 30 -23.90 -2.98 -32.12
C GLU A 30 -22.43 -3.36 -32.25
N ILE A 31 -22.02 -3.96 -33.37
CA ILE A 31 -20.61 -4.30 -33.63
C ILE A 31 -19.78 -3.03 -33.86
N ASP A 32 -20.30 -2.05 -34.59
CA ASP A 32 -19.61 -0.77 -34.82
C ASP A 32 -19.51 0.04 -33.51
N GLU A 33 -20.55 0.03 -32.69
CA GLU A 33 -20.55 0.65 -31.36
C GLU A 33 -19.56 -0.03 -30.40
N LEU A 34 -19.54 -1.36 -30.37
CA LEU A 34 -18.60 -2.12 -29.55
C LEU A 34 -17.15 -1.93 -30.00
N THR A 35 -16.92 -1.77 -31.30
CA THR A 35 -15.59 -1.48 -31.86
C THR A 35 -15.12 -0.08 -31.45
N ARG A 36 -15.97 0.94 -31.57
CA ARG A 36 -15.65 2.31 -31.12
C ARG A 36 -15.44 2.39 -29.61
N ALA A 37 -16.23 1.66 -28.82
CA ALA A 37 -16.08 1.59 -27.38
C ALA A 37 -14.78 0.89 -26.96
N LYS A 38 -14.36 -0.15 -27.68
CA LYS A 38 -13.06 -0.80 -27.44
C LYS A 38 -11.89 0.13 -27.76
N GLU A 39 -12.00 0.90 -28.84
CA GLU A 39 -10.98 1.86 -29.25
C GLU A 39 -10.83 3.00 -28.23
N SER A 40 -11.93 3.53 -27.70
CA SER A 40 -11.89 4.58 -26.68
C SER A 40 -11.33 4.10 -25.34
N LEU A 41 -11.67 2.89 -24.89
CA LEU A 41 -11.08 2.28 -23.69
C LEU A 41 -9.59 1.99 -23.87
N GLN A 42 -9.18 1.56 -25.06
CA GLN A 42 -7.77 1.35 -25.37
C GLN A 42 -7.01 2.68 -25.40
N GLN A 43 -7.67 3.74 -25.87
CA GLN A 43 -7.15 5.09 -25.81
C GLN A 43 -7.03 5.59 -24.37
N GLU A 44 -8.03 5.35 -23.51
CA GLU A 44 -7.99 5.65 -22.08
C GLU A 44 -6.82 4.92 -21.40
N LEU A 45 -6.64 3.63 -21.65
CA LEU A 45 -5.48 2.87 -21.17
C LEU A 45 -4.15 3.43 -21.68
N ASN A 46 -4.10 3.87 -22.94
CA ASN A 46 -2.91 4.50 -23.50
C ASN A 46 -2.64 5.88 -22.88
N GLN A 47 -3.66 6.62 -22.48
CA GLN A 47 -3.51 7.90 -21.79
C GLN A 47 -3.12 7.71 -20.32
N LEU A 48 -3.69 6.71 -19.63
CA LEU A 48 -3.28 6.31 -18.27
C LEU A 48 -1.83 5.80 -18.25
N LYS A 49 -1.40 5.07 -19.28
CA LYS A 49 0.00 4.64 -19.46
C LYS A 49 0.94 5.76 -19.90
N LYS A 50 0.41 6.82 -20.53
CA LYS A 50 1.11 8.07 -20.86
C LYS A 50 1.08 9.09 -19.71
N GLY A 51 0.60 8.70 -18.53
CA GLY A 51 0.81 9.49 -17.31
C GLY A 51 2.25 9.96 -17.25
N THR A 52 2.40 11.26 -17.01
CA THR A 52 3.62 12.08 -16.82
C THR A 52 4.92 11.28 -16.68
N PRO A 53 6.07 11.76 -17.24
CA PRO A 53 7.39 11.23 -16.88
C PRO A 53 7.36 10.98 -15.38
N PRO A 54 7.80 9.80 -14.89
CA PRO A 54 7.80 9.54 -13.46
C PRO A 54 8.27 10.83 -12.81
N PRO A 55 7.54 11.40 -11.82
CA PRO A 55 8.10 12.51 -11.09
C PRO A 55 9.55 12.11 -10.83
N VAL A 56 10.52 13.01 -10.96
CA VAL A 56 11.82 12.72 -10.38
C VAL A 56 11.52 12.60 -8.89
N VAL A 57 11.11 11.39 -8.48
CA VAL A 57 10.83 11.02 -7.13
C VAL A 57 12.24 10.96 -6.62
N LYS A 58 12.72 12.08 -6.10
CA LYS A 58 13.82 12.02 -5.15
C LYS A 58 13.43 10.88 -4.23
N PRO A 59 14.22 9.79 -4.15
CA PRO A 59 13.84 8.65 -3.37
C PRO A 59 13.47 9.19 -1.99
N VAL A 60 12.17 9.14 -1.67
CA VAL A 60 11.71 9.69 -0.41
C VAL A 60 12.36 8.81 0.61
N ASN A 61 13.19 9.41 1.46
CA ASN A 61 13.82 8.66 2.52
C ASN A 61 12.72 8.33 3.54
N HIS A 62 12.05 7.19 3.33
CA HIS A 62 10.94 6.74 4.16
C HIS A 62 11.35 6.59 5.63
N VAL A 63 12.63 6.29 5.89
CA VAL A 63 13.18 6.24 7.26
C VAL A 63 13.22 7.63 7.87
N ALA A 64 13.71 8.64 7.14
CA ALA A 64 13.75 10.03 7.62
C ALA A 64 12.33 10.57 7.88
N VAL A 65 11.41 10.38 6.94
CA VAL A 65 10.00 10.80 7.10
C VAL A 65 9.38 10.12 8.32
N ARG A 66 9.59 8.81 8.49
CA ARG A 66 9.08 8.09 9.66
C ARG A 66 9.71 8.57 10.97
N GLY A 67 11.00 8.89 10.95
CA GLY A 67 11.70 9.47 12.09
C GLY A 67 11.12 10.82 12.51
N GLU A 68 10.82 11.70 11.54
CA GLU A 68 10.17 12.99 11.79
C GLU A 68 8.77 12.82 12.41
N GLU A 69 7.98 11.86 11.92
CA GLU A 69 6.66 11.55 12.48
C GLU A 69 6.74 11.09 13.95
N VAL A 70 7.71 10.21 14.26
CA VAL A 70 7.94 9.68 15.60
C VAL A 70 8.40 10.79 16.54
N LEU A 71 9.36 11.63 16.11
CA LEU A 71 9.83 12.77 16.87
C LEU A 71 8.71 13.79 17.13
N ALA A 72 7.86 14.05 16.13
CA ALA A 72 6.70 14.93 16.30
C ALA A 72 5.68 14.37 17.30
N ALA A 73 5.37 13.08 17.23
CA ALA A 73 4.49 12.42 18.20
C ALA A 73 5.07 12.50 19.62
N PHE A 74 6.37 12.23 19.77
CA PHE A 74 7.06 12.30 21.05
C PHE A 74 7.08 13.72 21.63
N LYS A 75 7.45 14.73 20.82
CA LYS A 75 7.47 16.14 21.21
C LYS A 75 6.09 16.64 21.67
N ASN A 76 5.03 16.19 21.00
CA ASN A 76 3.67 16.61 21.31
C ASN A 76 3.04 15.81 22.47
N GLY A 77 3.75 14.84 23.05
CA GLY A 77 3.20 13.94 24.06
C GLY A 77 2.06 13.05 23.53
N ASP A 78 1.98 12.83 22.21
CA ASP A 78 0.96 11.99 21.58
C ASP A 78 1.37 10.52 21.68
N TYR A 79 1.27 9.98 22.90
CA TYR A 79 1.62 8.61 23.20
C TYR A 79 0.71 7.58 22.52
N SER A 80 -0.53 7.97 22.19
CA SER A 80 -1.43 7.13 21.39
C SER A 80 -0.88 6.94 19.99
N LYS A 81 -0.46 8.00 19.31
CA LYS A 81 0.19 7.90 17.99
C LYS A 81 1.55 7.22 18.10
N LEU A 82 2.36 7.55 19.10
CA LEU A 82 3.68 6.94 19.32
C LEU A 82 3.61 5.42 19.41
N SER A 83 2.61 4.88 20.12
CA SER A 83 2.42 3.43 20.28
C SER A 83 2.25 2.68 18.96
N THR A 84 1.73 3.35 17.92
CA THR A 84 1.51 2.74 16.59
C THR A 84 2.80 2.49 15.82
N TYR A 85 3.91 3.13 16.22
CA TYR A 85 5.22 2.94 15.60
C TYR A 85 6.05 1.83 16.27
N ILE A 86 5.57 1.29 17.39
CA ILE A 86 6.29 0.31 18.21
C ILE A 86 5.93 -1.10 17.75
N HIS A 87 6.94 -1.99 17.71
CA HIS A 87 6.72 -3.38 17.34
C HIS A 87 5.75 -4.06 18.33
N PRO A 88 4.70 -4.76 17.86
CA PRO A 88 3.66 -5.34 18.72
C PRO A 88 4.21 -6.31 19.77
N ASP A 89 5.09 -7.24 19.36
CA ASP A 89 5.63 -8.24 20.28
C ASP A 89 6.92 -7.82 21.00
N LYS A 90 7.81 -7.08 20.33
CA LYS A 90 9.13 -6.73 20.87
C LYS A 90 9.13 -5.46 21.73
N GLY A 91 8.13 -4.59 21.56
CA GLY A 91 8.11 -3.31 22.24
C GLY A 91 9.21 -2.36 21.77
N VAL A 92 9.53 -1.40 22.64
CA VAL A 92 10.64 -0.44 22.49
C VAL A 92 11.48 -0.45 23.76
N LEU A 93 12.81 -0.38 23.60
CA LEU A 93 13.77 -0.35 24.71
C LEU A 93 14.45 1.02 24.78
N PHE A 94 14.51 1.57 25.99
CA PHE A 94 15.21 2.81 26.31
C PHE A 94 16.49 2.48 27.08
N SER A 95 17.63 2.77 26.44
CA SER A 95 18.95 2.66 27.03
C SER A 95 19.58 4.05 27.13
N PRO A 96 20.11 4.46 28.29
CA PRO A 96 20.74 5.76 28.49
C PRO A 96 22.20 5.78 27.98
N TYR A 97 22.74 4.61 27.60
CA TYR A 97 24.14 4.39 27.27
C TYR A 97 24.28 3.75 25.89
N SER A 98 25.49 3.83 25.33
CA SER A 98 25.79 3.24 24.01
C SER A 98 25.70 1.70 24.00
N HIS A 99 25.80 1.06 25.17
CA HIS A 99 25.66 -0.38 25.32
C HIS A 99 24.22 -0.73 25.71
N VAL A 100 23.52 -1.44 24.81
CA VAL A 100 22.14 -1.89 25.01
C VAL A 100 22.14 -3.22 25.76
N ASP A 101 21.53 -3.26 26.93
CA ASP A 101 21.36 -4.45 27.77
C ASP A 101 19.85 -4.69 28.04
N PRO A 102 19.20 -5.62 27.31
CA PRO A 102 17.78 -5.94 27.48
C PRO A 102 17.37 -6.39 28.89
N THR A 103 18.32 -6.77 29.74
CA THR A 103 18.04 -7.21 31.12
C THR A 103 18.01 -6.05 32.11
N LYS A 104 18.65 -4.93 31.80
CA LYS A 104 18.77 -3.75 32.68
C LYS A 104 17.98 -2.55 32.17
N ASP A 105 17.97 -2.37 30.85
CA ASP A 105 17.31 -1.27 30.17
C ASP A 105 15.78 -1.40 30.22
N LYS A 106 15.08 -0.27 30.07
CA LYS A 106 13.62 -0.24 30.22
C LYS A 106 12.94 -0.53 28.91
N SER A 107 12.19 -1.62 28.86
CA SER A 107 11.38 -2.01 27.71
C SER A 107 9.89 -1.79 27.96
N PHE A 108 9.19 -1.29 26.95
CA PHE A 108 7.76 -0.98 27.02
C PHE A 108 7.01 -1.54 25.82
N THR A 109 5.84 -2.09 26.07
CA THR A 109 4.91 -2.53 25.03
C THR A 109 4.16 -1.34 24.42
N PRO A 110 3.55 -1.47 23.23
CA PRO A 110 2.70 -0.42 22.66
C PRO A 110 1.58 0.03 23.62
N SER A 111 0.95 -0.90 24.33
CA SER A 111 -0.12 -0.59 25.29
C SER A 111 0.40 0.25 26.46
N GLN A 112 1.55 -0.13 27.03
CA GLN A 112 2.17 0.64 28.11
C GLN A 112 2.54 2.07 27.66
N ILE A 113 3.05 2.21 26.44
CA ILE A 113 3.37 3.53 25.87
C ILE A 113 2.09 4.34 25.71
N LYS A 114 1.03 3.78 25.14
CA LYS A 114 -0.26 4.44 24.95
C LYS A 114 -0.84 5.01 26.26
N GLU A 115 -0.62 4.34 27.38
CA GLU A 115 -1.08 4.72 28.71
C GLU A 115 -0.18 5.77 29.41
N MET A 116 0.96 6.16 28.83
CA MET A 116 1.90 7.10 29.44
C MET A 116 1.37 8.53 29.57
N SER A 117 0.39 8.95 28.75
CA SER A 117 -0.17 10.30 28.79
C SER A 117 -0.81 10.68 30.13
N GLY A 118 -1.27 9.70 30.91
CA GLY A 118 -1.87 9.90 32.23
C GLY A 118 -1.03 9.34 33.38
N ASN A 119 0.17 8.84 33.10
CA ASN A 119 1.00 8.16 34.09
C ASN A 119 2.01 9.12 34.71
N THR A 120 1.98 9.28 36.03
CA THR A 120 2.93 10.12 36.79
C THR A 120 4.13 9.34 37.30
N ARG A 121 4.24 8.05 36.99
CA ARG A 121 5.37 7.21 37.36
C ARG A 121 6.64 7.74 36.71
N VAL A 122 7.62 8.03 37.55
CA VAL A 122 8.99 8.35 37.13
C VAL A 122 9.73 7.03 36.88
N TYR A 123 10.39 6.94 35.72
CA TYR A 123 11.24 5.81 35.37
C TYR A 123 12.71 6.24 35.45
N GLU A 124 13.45 5.62 36.35
CA GLU A 124 14.91 5.69 36.32
C GLU A 124 15.42 4.70 35.28
N TRP A 125 16.17 5.20 34.32
CA TRP A 125 16.68 4.41 33.20
C TRP A 125 18.18 4.59 32.99
N GLY A 126 18.86 5.37 33.84
CA GLY A 126 20.32 5.52 33.90
C GLY A 126 20.72 6.16 35.22
N SER A 127 21.96 5.94 35.66
CA SER A 127 22.44 6.32 37.01
C SER A 127 23.73 7.16 37.00
N TYR A 128 24.33 7.33 35.82
CA TYR A 128 25.60 8.03 35.61
C TYR A 128 25.50 8.92 34.38
N ASP A 129 26.05 10.14 34.48
CA ASP A 129 26.26 11.02 33.34
C ASP A 129 27.46 10.50 32.53
N GLY A 130 27.25 10.24 31.23
CA GLY A 130 28.33 9.82 30.35
C GLY A 130 29.41 10.90 30.25
N SER A 131 30.68 10.54 30.42
CA SER A 131 31.83 11.46 30.38
C SER A 131 32.30 11.78 28.96
N GLY A 132 31.37 11.84 28.00
CA GLY A 132 31.63 11.91 26.56
C GLY A 132 32.63 12.98 26.15
#